data_AF-A0A2G5HUT8-F1
#
_entry.id   AF-A0A2G5HUT8-F1
#
_cell.length_a   1.000
_cell.length_b   1.000
_cell.length_c   1.000
_cell.angle_alpha   90.00
_cell.angle_beta   90.00
_cell.angle_gamma   90.00
#
_symmetry.space_group_name_H-M   'P 1'
#
loop_
_entity.id
_entity.type
_entity.pdbx_description
1 polymer ?
#
loop_
_entity_poly.entity_id
_entity_poly.type
_entity_poly.pdbx_seq_one_letter_code
_entity_poly.pdbx_strand_id
1 'polypeptide(L)'
;MQRNLEGLMWHRPFNVAGAQKMPSLAMSSLTSNTDTSETPKQGSLNGSDFQDLFDTYKNPPISKNYYWLGKRIFEQMLAEKIFRDSAVAQNSDDLDESLVQAIFQYPYREQLEHIQPTSSFKACFLETEKHVNYFRAFVTGLAAAFLQSNTEGRLRLASIVQGGVQGRHRPIPPGPVMQSYSTPAGANRQSTNSASISDGNTPMERARYTTALKEYGDQSGADVRWVDRQVSVAPLCWQVSAMADDQMFRATASSKRDARHRASQMACEALGIDI
;
A
#
# COMPACT_ATOMS: atom_id res chain seq x y z
N MET A 1 37.39 23.84 23.71
CA MET A 1 37.65 22.85 22.64
C MET A 1 36.43 22.79 21.74
N GLN A 2 36.38 23.67 20.74
CA GLN A 2 35.35 23.72 19.70
C GLN A 2 35.62 22.61 18.68
N ARG A 3 34.59 21.84 18.30
CA ARG A 3 34.65 20.89 17.18
C ARG A 3 33.88 21.46 15.99
N ASN A 4 34.59 21.54 14.87
CA ASN A 4 34.11 21.88 13.54
C ASN A 4 32.99 20.93 13.09
N LEU A 5 31.93 21.52 12.52
CA LEU A 5 30.92 20.86 11.69
C LEU A 5 30.93 21.58 10.32
N GLU A 6 31.82 21.14 9.44
CA GLU A 6 31.67 21.26 7.99
C GLU A 6 31.02 19.94 7.54
N GLY A 7 30.02 19.85 6.67
CA GLY A 7 29.63 20.70 5.56
C GLY A 7 29.31 19.74 4.41
N LEU A 8 28.04 19.36 4.25
CA LEU A 8 27.56 18.57 3.11
C LEU A 8 26.35 19.28 2.51
N MET A 9 26.65 20.33 1.76
CA MET A 9 25.73 20.99 0.84
C MET A 9 25.57 20.11 -0.41
N TRP A 10 24.36 19.62 -0.67
CA TRP A 10 23.97 19.17 -2.00
C TRP A 10 23.15 20.26 -2.67
N HIS A 11 23.83 21.19 -3.36
CA HIS A 11 23.22 22.07 -4.34
C HIS A 11 23.33 21.43 -5.73
N ARG A 12 22.19 21.23 -6.40
CA ARG A 12 22.14 21.18 -7.88
C ARG A 12 21.13 22.23 -8.36
N PRO A 13 21.53 23.23 -9.15
CA PRO A 13 20.59 24.12 -9.82
C PRO A 13 20.07 23.47 -11.12
N PHE A 14 18.75 23.52 -11.32
CA PHE A 14 18.16 23.32 -12.64
C PHE A 14 18.14 24.65 -13.38
N ASN A 15 18.81 24.68 -14.53
CA ASN A 15 18.92 25.83 -15.41
C ASN A 15 17.66 25.88 -16.29
N VAL A 16 16.89 26.97 -16.21
CA VAL A 16 15.77 27.25 -17.11
C VAL A 16 16.18 28.41 -18.01
N ALA A 17 16.43 28.12 -19.28
CA ALA A 17 16.63 29.12 -20.31
C ALA A 17 15.78 28.77 -21.52
N GLY A 18 14.96 29.72 -21.98
CA GLY A 18 14.36 29.67 -23.31
C GLY A 18 12.93 30.16 -23.42
N ALA A 19 12.69 31.45 -23.15
CA ALA A 19 11.51 32.16 -23.64
C ALA A 19 11.83 32.81 -25.01
N GLN A 20 11.09 32.47 -26.06
CA GLN A 20 10.92 33.29 -27.28
C GLN A 20 9.47 33.08 -27.77
N LYS A 21 8.59 34.05 -27.55
CA LYS A 21 8.26 35.21 -28.41
C LYS A 21 7.28 34.84 -29.54
N MET A 22 6.02 35.25 -29.35
CA MET A 22 4.96 35.25 -30.38
C MET A 22 5.33 36.12 -31.59
N PRO A 23 4.62 35.91 -32.71
CA PRO A 23 3.76 37.01 -33.16
C PRO A 23 2.34 36.59 -33.58
N SER A 24 1.43 37.52 -33.30
CA SER A 24 0.04 37.67 -33.74
C SER A 24 -0.07 37.79 -35.28
N LEU A 25 -1.10 37.18 -35.88
CA LEU A 25 -1.80 37.62 -37.10
C LEU A 25 -3.19 36.94 -37.10
N ALA A 26 -4.28 37.69 -36.91
CA ALA A 26 -5.15 38.29 -37.94
C ALA A 26 -6.21 37.31 -38.50
N MET A 27 -7.47 37.72 -38.34
CA MET A 27 -8.68 37.08 -38.87
C MET A 27 -8.67 36.99 -40.39
N SER A 28 -9.25 35.93 -40.93
CA SER A 28 -9.86 35.93 -42.27
C SER A 28 -11.01 34.92 -42.35
N SER A 29 -11.96 35.27 -43.18
CA SER A 29 -13.35 34.85 -43.20
C SER A 29 -13.64 33.65 -44.12
N LEU A 30 -14.83 33.06 -43.90
CA LEU A 30 -15.80 32.60 -44.90
C LEU A 30 -15.46 31.44 -45.87
N THR A 31 -16.45 30.52 -45.89
CA THR A 31 -17.07 29.82 -47.03
C THR A 31 -16.66 28.39 -47.43
N SER A 32 -17.74 27.66 -47.70
CA SER A 32 -17.99 26.64 -48.73
C SER A 32 -17.74 25.16 -48.45
N ASN A 33 -18.86 24.45 -48.55
CA ASN A 33 -19.04 23.01 -48.76
C ASN A 33 -18.22 22.48 -49.95
N THR A 34 -17.79 21.22 -49.84
CA THR A 34 -17.69 20.20 -50.90
C THR A 34 -17.53 18.87 -50.17
N ASP A 35 -18.51 17.96 -50.25
CA ASP A 35 -18.76 17.01 -51.33
C ASP A 35 -17.78 15.80 -51.32
N THR A 36 -18.38 14.69 -51.69
CA THR A 36 -18.21 13.31 -51.23
C THR A 36 -17.05 12.62 -51.93
N SER A 37 -16.16 11.95 -51.18
CA SER A 37 -15.41 10.81 -51.73
C SER A 37 -15.20 9.75 -50.66
N GLU A 38 -15.92 8.64 -50.80
CA GLU A 38 -15.69 7.41 -50.04
C GLU A 38 -14.37 6.79 -50.50
N THR A 39 -13.40 6.78 -49.60
CA THR A 39 -12.16 6.00 -49.73
C THR A 39 -12.13 4.89 -48.69
N PRO A 40 -11.51 3.73 -49.01
CA PRO A 40 -11.60 2.54 -48.19
C PRO A 40 -10.84 2.73 -46.87
N LYS A 41 -11.52 2.40 -45.76
CA LYS A 41 -11.02 2.46 -44.38
C LYS A 41 -9.78 1.57 -44.20
N GLN A 42 -8.60 2.10 -44.49
CA GLN A 42 -7.38 1.70 -43.79
C GLN A 42 -7.51 2.21 -42.36
N GLY A 43 -7.50 1.28 -41.40
CA GLY A 43 -7.48 1.58 -39.97
C GLY A 43 -6.20 2.33 -39.62
N SER A 44 -6.22 3.65 -39.80
CA SER A 44 -5.26 4.55 -39.20
C SER A 44 -5.49 4.47 -37.69
N LEU A 45 -4.56 3.81 -37.00
CA LEU A 45 -4.35 3.98 -35.56
C LEU A 45 -3.87 5.42 -35.34
N ASN A 46 -4.78 6.38 -35.53
CA ASN A 46 -4.56 7.75 -35.13
C ASN A 46 -4.35 7.71 -33.62
N GLY A 47 -3.25 8.30 -33.14
CA GLY A 47 -2.90 8.40 -31.71
C GLY A 47 -3.87 9.22 -30.85
N SER A 48 -5.14 9.31 -31.26
CA SER A 48 -6.24 10.00 -30.59
C SER A 48 -6.99 9.11 -29.60
N ASP A 49 -6.87 7.77 -29.69
CA ASP A 49 -7.57 6.85 -28.78
C ASP A 49 -7.02 6.88 -27.34
N PHE A 50 -5.77 7.35 -27.15
CA PHE A 50 -5.25 7.64 -25.81
C PHE A 50 -5.77 8.97 -25.26
N GLN A 51 -6.05 9.96 -26.13
CA GLN A 51 -6.59 11.25 -25.71
C GLN A 51 -8.06 11.11 -25.27
N ASP A 52 -8.83 10.24 -25.92
CA ASP A 52 -10.19 9.88 -25.50
C ASP A 52 -10.23 9.06 -24.21
N LEU A 53 -9.15 8.35 -23.87
CA LEU A 53 -8.96 7.73 -22.55
C LEU A 53 -8.66 8.77 -21.46
N PHE A 54 -8.07 9.92 -21.77
CA PHE A 54 -7.97 11.04 -20.82
C PHE A 54 -9.25 11.87 -20.75
N ASP A 55 -10.00 11.94 -21.85
CA ASP A 55 -11.23 12.72 -21.95
C ASP A 55 -12.47 11.98 -21.42
N THR A 56 -12.53 10.66 -21.53
CA THR A 56 -13.50 9.82 -20.81
C THR A 56 -13.22 9.83 -19.29
N TYR A 57 -11.99 10.20 -18.92
CA TYR A 57 -11.54 10.50 -17.55
C TYR A 57 -11.43 12.03 -17.30
N LYS A 58 -12.21 12.87 -17.98
CA LYS A 58 -12.27 14.31 -17.62
C LYS A 58 -12.96 14.58 -16.29
N ASN A 59 -13.68 13.60 -15.73
CA ASN A 59 -14.21 13.65 -14.37
C ASN A 59 -14.30 12.25 -13.71
N PRO A 60 -13.21 11.46 -13.58
CA PRO A 60 -13.18 10.47 -12.51
C PRO A 60 -13.49 11.24 -11.24
N PRO A 61 -14.20 10.67 -10.26
CA PRO A 61 -14.34 11.34 -8.99
C PRO A 61 -12.91 11.65 -8.53
N ILE A 62 -12.53 12.93 -8.62
CA ILE A 62 -11.17 13.45 -8.48
C ILE A 62 -10.52 12.85 -7.22
N SER A 63 -11.36 12.49 -6.26
CA SER A 63 -11.04 11.70 -5.09
C SER A 63 -10.23 10.41 -5.30
N LYS A 64 -10.38 9.60 -6.36
CA LYS A 64 -9.65 8.31 -6.46
C LYS A 64 -8.16 8.47 -6.77
N ASN A 65 -7.82 9.27 -7.77
CA ASN A 65 -6.43 9.50 -8.16
C ASN A 65 -5.68 10.29 -7.08
N TYR A 66 -6.33 11.31 -6.53
CA TYR A 66 -5.77 12.09 -5.43
C TYR A 66 -5.64 11.26 -4.15
N TYR A 67 -6.57 10.35 -3.87
CA TYR A 67 -6.43 9.40 -2.76
C TYR A 67 -5.21 8.49 -2.93
N TRP A 68 -5.05 7.86 -4.11
CA TRP A 68 -3.92 6.99 -4.38
C TRP A 68 -2.59 7.73 -4.26
N LEU A 69 -2.47 8.88 -4.92
CA LEU A 69 -1.26 9.71 -4.88
C LEU A 69 -0.97 10.19 -3.46
N GLY A 70 -2.00 10.65 -2.76
CA GLY A 70 -1.91 11.15 -1.39
C GLY A 70 -1.41 10.09 -0.41
N LYS A 71 -1.90 8.86 -0.57
CA LYS A 71 -1.44 7.72 0.22
C LYS A 71 0.07 7.50 0.00
N ARG A 72 0.56 7.56 -1.23
CA ARG A 72 2.00 7.40 -1.54
C ARG A 72 2.86 8.53 -1.00
N ILE A 73 2.43 9.78 -1.15
CA ILE A 73 3.13 10.95 -0.61
C ILE A 73 3.21 10.85 0.93
N PHE A 74 2.10 10.50 1.57
CA PHE A 74 2.03 10.35 3.02
C PHE A 74 2.94 9.24 3.54
N GLU A 75 2.85 8.04 2.96
CA GLU A 75 3.72 6.89 3.31
C GLU A 75 5.19 7.25 3.14
N GLN A 76 5.56 7.91 2.03
CA GLN A 76 6.93 8.34 1.77
C GLN A 76 7.45 9.34 2.82
N MET A 77 6.66 10.38 3.13
CA MET A 77 7.05 11.41 4.11
C MET A 77 7.21 10.84 5.53
N LEU A 78 6.37 9.86 5.90
CA LEU A 78 6.50 9.13 7.15
C LEU A 78 7.72 8.23 7.18
N ALA A 79 7.93 7.44 6.11
CA ALA A 79 9.08 6.55 6.00
C ALA A 79 10.40 7.32 6.09
N GLU A 80 10.50 8.48 5.43
CA GLU A 80 11.69 9.33 5.52
C GLU A 80 11.95 9.82 6.96
N LYS A 81 10.90 10.20 7.69
CA LYS A 81 11.02 10.59 9.09
C LYS A 81 11.48 9.43 9.96
N ILE A 82 10.85 8.28 9.83
CA ILE A 82 11.17 7.08 10.61
C ILE A 82 12.61 6.67 10.35
N PHE A 83 13.03 6.64 9.09
CA PHE A 83 14.40 6.32 8.70
C PHE A 83 15.42 7.33 9.28
N ARG A 84 15.07 8.62 9.31
CA ARG A 84 15.93 9.66 9.88
C ARG A 84 16.04 9.58 11.40
N ASP A 85 14.94 9.22 12.07
CA ASP A 85 14.86 9.13 13.53
C ASP A 85 15.37 7.79 14.06
N SER A 86 15.35 6.73 13.24
CA SER A 86 15.90 5.43 13.58
C SER A 86 17.42 5.54 13.72
N ALA A 87 17.96 5.13 14.88
CA ALA A 87 19.40 5.00 15.05
C ALA A 87 19.96 3.95 14.07
N VAL A 88 21.27 4.05 13.78
CA VAL A 88 22.05 3.37 12.71
C VAL A 88 21.96 1.82 12.66
N ALA A 89 21.21 1.15 13.55
CA ALA A 89 21.14 -0.31 13.62
C ALA A 89 19.71 -0.86 13.86
N GLN A 90 18.71 -0.42 13.09
CA GLN A 90 17.40 -1.12 13.05
C GLN A 90 17.36 -2.14 11.89
N ASN A 91 16.73 -3.28 12.15
CA ASN A 91 16.45 -4.27 11.12
C ASN A 91 15.32 -3.75 10.19
N SER A 92 15.17 -4.33 9.00
CA SER A 92 14.14 -3.88 8.04
C SER A 92 12.72 -4.09 8.57
N ASP A 93 12.49 -5.15 9.34
CA ASP A 93 11.17 -5.51 9.85
C ASP A 93 10.68 -4.50 10.92
N ASP A 94 11.59 -3.98 11.76
CA ASP A 94 11.33 -2.97 12.78
C ASP A 94 10.92 -1.63 12.14
N LEU A 95 11.52 -1.28 11.00
CA LEU A 95 11.17 -0.08 10.25
C LEU A 95 9.78 -0.19 9.64
N ASP A 96 9.45 -1.36 9.07
CA ASP A 96 8.12 -1.65 8.54
C ASP A 96 7.05 -1.64 9.66
N GLU A 97 7.33 -2.26 10.80
CA GLU A 97 6.46 -2.22 11.97
C GLU A 97 6.24 -0.78 12.47
N SER A 98 7.33 0.00 12.56
CA SER A 98 7.28 1.41 12.96
C SER A 98 6.44 2.24 11.98
N LEU A 99 6.53 1.99 10.67
CA LEU A 99 5.72 2.67 9.66
C LEU A 99 4.24 2.33 9.79
N VAL A 100 3.91 1.05 9.92
CA VAL A 100 2.51 0.61 10.12
C VAL A 100 1.93 1.21 11.40
N GLN A 101 2.70 1.21 12.49
CA GLN A 101 2.29 1.81 13.75
C GLN A 101 2.07 3.32 13.63
N ALA A 102 2.98 4.04 12.97
CA ALA A 102 2.87 5.48 12.75
C ALA A 102 1.63 5.83 11.91
N ILE A 103 1.32 5.05 10.87
CA ILE A 103 0.11 5.22 10.05
C ILE A 103 -1.14 5.00 10.91
N PHE A 104 -1.18 3.96 11.75
CA PHE A 104 -2.37 3.67 12.55
C PHE A 104 -2.63 4.71 13.64
N GLN A 105 -1.56 5.21 14.27
CA GLN A 105 -1.65 6.17 15.38
C GLN A 105 -1.73 7.63 14.92
N TYR A 106 -1.68 7.88 13.61
CA TYR A 106 -1.60 9.22 13.07
C TYR A 106 -2.87 10.04 13.38
N PRO A 107 -2.74 11.30 13.88
CA PRO A 107 -3.87 12.16 14.23
C PRO A 107 -4.50 12.81 12.98
N TYR A 108 -5.15 12.01 12.12
CA TYR A 108 -5.66 12.45 10.83
C TYR A 108 -6.64 13.63 10.90
N ARG A 109 -7.49 13.65 11.93
CA ARG A 109 -8.52 14.67 12.09
C ARG A 109 -7.90 16.04 12.36
N GLU A 110 -6.98 16.09 13.32
CA GLU A 110 -6.27 17.29 13.74
C GLU A 110 -5.38 17.80 12.60
N GLN A 111 -4.68 16.89 11.91
CA GLN A 111 -3.77 17.25 10.83
C GLN A 111 -4.49 17.70 9.56
N LEU A 112 -5.72 17.25 9.34
CA LEU A 112 -6.55 17.72 8.23
C LEU A 112 -6.85 19.22 8.33
N GLU A 113 -6.95 19.77 9.55
CA GLU A 113 -7.15 21.20 9.77
C GLU A 113 -5.94 22.05 9.34
N HIS A 114 -4.75 21.46 9.34
CA HIS A 114 -3.50 22.14 8.94
C HIS A 114 -3.21 22.07 7.45
N ILE A 115 -3.80 21.11 6.72
CA ILE A 115 -3.67 20.97 5.27
C ILE A 115 -4.55 21.99 4.51
N GLN A 116 -5.13 22.97 5.22
CA GLN A 116 -6.16 23.91 4.73
C GLN A 116 -6.17 24.05 3.21
N PRO A 117 -7.18 23.48 2.53
CA PRO A 117 -7.27 23.59 1.09
C PRO A 117 -7.37 25.07 0.74
N THR A 118 -6.53 25.51 -0.18
CA THR A 118 -6.69 26.77 -0.92
C THR A 118 -8.06 26.76 -1.60
N SER A 119 -9.06 27.17 -0.83
CA SER A 119 -10.41 27.69 -1.14
C SER A 119 -11.37 26.90 -2.06
N SER A 120 -10.94 25.99 -2.94
CA SER A 120 -11.85 25.32 -3.90
C SER A 120 -12.15 23.85 -3.61
N PHE A 121 -11.30 23.17 -2.84
CA PHE A 121 -11.39 21.71 -2.64
C PHE A 121 -12.34 21.30 -1.50
N LYS A 122 -12.78 22.24 -0.67
CA LYS A 122 -13.52 21.99 0.58
C LYS A 122 -14.96 21.47 0.35
N ALA A 123 -15.58 21.82 -0.78
CA ALA A 123 -16.97 21.50 -1.07
C ALA A 123 -17.20 20.05 -1.51
N CYS A 124 -16.22 19.39 -2.12
CA CYS A 124 -16.46 18.09 -2.76
C CYS A 124 -16.36 16.88 -1.80
N PHE A 125 -15.75 17.04 -0.62
CA PHE A 125 -15.38 15.91 0.26
C PHE A 125 -16.26 15.70 1.48
N LEU A 126 -17.00 16.72 1.92
CA LEU A 126 -17.71 16.68 3.21
C LEU A 126 -19.20 16.36 3.09
N GLU A 127 -19.78 16.38 1.89
CA GLU A 127 -21.25 16.35 1.74
C GLU A 127 -21.86 14.95 1.63
N THR A 128 -21.07 13.88 1.46
CA THR A 128 -21.64 12.60 0.98
C THR A 128 -21.77 11.45 1.98
N GLU A 129 -21.15 11.46 3.17
CA GLU A 129 -21.23 10.29 4.07
C GLU A 129 -21.43 10.64 5.55
N LYS A 130 -22.36 9.91 6.21
CA LYS A 130 -22.63 9.96 7.67
C LYS A 130 -21.41 9.58 8.53
N HIS A 131 -20.37 9.01 7.93
CA HIS A 131 -19.10 8.67 8.58
C HIS A 131 -17.95 9.26 7.77
N VAL A 132 -17.35 10.35 8.26
CA VAL A 132 -16.18 10.94 7.62
C VAL A 132 -14.98 10.03 7.84
N ASN A 133 -14.48 9.42 6.76
CA ASN A 133 -13.21 8.71 6.78
C ASN A 133 -12.05 9.73 6.78
N TYR A 134 -11.61 10.12 7.98
CA TYR A 134 -10.55 11.14 8.17
C TYR A 134 -9.24 10.78 7.47
N PHE A 135 -8.85 9.49 7.43
CA PHE A 135 -7.67 9.06 6.68
C PHE A 135 -7.81 9.39 5.19
N ARG A 136 -8.93 8.98 4.58
CA ARG A 136 -9.21 9.25 3.16
C ARG A 136 -9.24 10.74 2.86
N ALA A 137 -9.93 11.53 3.69
CA ALA A 137 -10.00 12.98 3.54
C ALA A 137 -8.61 13.63 3.64
N PHE A 138 -7.83 13.23 4.63
CA PHE A 138 -6.47 13.72 4.86
C PHE A 138 -5.55 13.46 3.68
N VAL A 139 -5.40 12.20 3.27
CA VAL A 139 -4.46 11.87 2.17
C VAL A 139 -4.91 12.50 0.85
N THR A 140 -6.21 12.60 0.60
CA THR A 140 -6.71 13.23 -0.62
C THR A 140 -6.46 14.74 -0.62
N GLY A 141 -6.68 15.41 0.52
CA GLY A 141 -6.32 16.82 0.71
C GLY A 141 -4.81 17.06 0.60
N LEU A 142 -3.99 16.16 1.14
CA LEU A 142 -2.53 16.21 1.05
C LEU A 142 -2.06 16.17 -0.40
N ALA A 143 -2.61 15.26 -1.22
CA ALA A 143 -2.28 15.19 -2.65
C ALA A 143 -2.64 16.48 -3.38
N ALA A 144 -3.82 17.02 -3.10
CA ALA A 144 -4.29 18.25 -3.74
C ALA A 144 -3.40 19.44 -3.39
N ALA A 145 -3.08 19.60 -2.10
CA ALA A 145 -2.15 20.63 -1.64
C ALA A 145 -0.75 20.44 -2.26
N PHE A 146 -0.26 19.21 -2.34
CA PHE A 146 1.07 18.91 -2.86
C PHE A 146 1.22 19.26 -4.34
N LEU A 147 0.21 18.95 -5.17
CA LEU A 147 0.21 19.28 -6.60
C LEU A 147 0.15 20.78 -6.88
N GLN A 148 -0.52 21.55 -6.01
CA GLN A 148 -0.64 23.00 -6.12
C GLN A 148 0.54 23.76 -5.48
N SER A 149 1.32 23.10 -4.64
CA SER A 149 2.41 23.73 -3.88
C SER A 149 3.70 23.82 -4.67
N ASN A 150 4.40 24.96 -4.49
CA ASN A 150 5.81 25.11 -4.82
C ASN A 150 6.70 24.33 -3.82
N THR A 151 8.02 24.42 -3.98
CA THR A 151 8.99 23.72 -3.10
C THR A 151 8.79 24.03 -1.62
N GLU A 152 8.56 25.30 -1.27
CA GLU A 152 8.35 25.72 0.12
C GLU A 152 7.04 25.14 0.69
N GLY A 153 5.96 25.18 -0.08
CA GLY A 153 4.69 24.57 0.32
C GLY A 153 4.83 23.05 0.53
N ARG A 154 5.61 22.35 -0.30
CA ARG A 154 5.90 20.92 -0.12
C ARG A 154 6.69 20.64 1.14
N LEU A 155 7.69 21.47 1.47
CA LEU A 155 8.41 21.37 2.74
C LEU A 155 7.49 21.61 3.93
N ARG A 156 6.57 22.59 3.84
CA ARG A 156 5.56 22.83 4.87
C ARG A 156 4.63 21.62 5.04
N LEU A 157 4.18 21.00 3.95
CA LEU A 157 3.37 19.77 4.00
C LEU A 157 4.13 18.62 4.64
N ALA A 158 5.42 18.45 4.31
CA ALA A 158 6.28 17.48 4.98
C ALA A 158 6.36 17.74 6.49
N SER A 159 6.56 19.00 6.92
CA SER A 159 6.57 19.36 8.34
C SER A 159 5.24 19.06 9.04
N ILE A 160 4.10 19.25 8.38
CA ILE A 160 2.77 18.88 8.91
C ILE A 160 2.70 17.36 9.10
N VAL A 161 3.05 16.59 8.06
CA VAL A 161 3.05 15.12 8.12
C VAL A 161 3.98 14.61 9.22
N GLN A 162 5.17 15.19 9.32
CA GLN A 162 6.18 14.75 10.26
C GLN A 162 5.86 15.17 11.70
N GLY A 163 5.25 16.33 11.89
CA GLY A 163 4.81 16.83 13.21
C GLY A 163 3.71 15.97 13.84
N GLY A 164 2.86 15.35 13.03
CA GLY A 164 1.79 14.47 13.52
C GLY A 164 2.27 13.23 14.30
N VAL A 165 3.52 12.79 14.06
CA VAL A 165 4.10 11.60 14.70
C VAL A 165 4.63 11.89 16.11
N GLN A 166 4.92 13.16 16.45
CA GLN A 166 5.67 13.51 17.67
C GLN A 166 4.86 13.40 18.98
N GLY A 167 3.55 13.15 18.92
CA GLY A 167 2.68 13.28 20.10
C GLY A 167 2.50 12.06 21.01
N ARG A 168 2.86 10.83 20.59
CA ARG A 168 2.43 9.61 21.32
C ARG A 168 3.40 8.46 21.45
N HIS A 169 4.57 8.51 20.81
CA HIS A 169 5.64 7.57 21.14
C HIS A 169 6.32 8.03 22.44
N ARG A 170 5.63 7.84 23.57
CA ARG A 170 6.34 7.62 24.83
C ARG A 170 7.24 6.42 24.54
N PRO A 171 8.58 6.51 24.69
CA PRO A 171 9.44 5.36 24.49
C PRO A 171 8.83 4.23 25.31
N ILE A 172 8.42 3.16 24.62
CA ILE A 172 7.94 1.96 25.28
C ILE A 172 9.10 1.61 26.21
N PRO A 173 8.94 1.70 27.54
CA PRO A 173 10.04 1.39 28.44
C PRO A 173 10.54 0.01 28.02
N PRO A 174 11.86 -0.17 27.84
CA PRO A 174 12.40 -1.46 27.43
C PRO A 174 11.77 -2.50 28.34
N GLY A 175 10.93 -3.37 27.74
CA GLY A 175 10.25 -4.41 28.49
C GLY A 175 11.31 -5.14 29.31
N PRO A 176 11.00 -5.54 30.55
CA PRO A 176 11.98 -6.17 31.42
C PRO A 176 12.70 -7.25 30.62
N VAL A 177 14.01 -7.07 30.45
CA VAL A 177 14.88 -8.03 29.79
C VAL A 177 14.59 -9.35 30.49
N MET A 178 13.90 -10.27 29.81
CA MET A 178 13.62 -11.58 30.36
C MET A 178 14.98 -12.21 30.60
N GLN A 179 15.45 -12.13 31.84
CA GLN A 179 16.50 -13.00 32.34
C GLN A 179 16.03 -14.41 32.04
N SER A 180 16.76 -15.05 31.14
CA SER A 180 16.65 -16.45 30.81
C SER A 180 16.92 -17.25 32.08
N TYR A 181 15.87 -17.51 32.85
CA TYR A 181 15.90 -18.46 33.94
C TYR A 181 16.19 -19.82 33.32
N SER A 182 17.41 -20.30 33.56
CA SER A 182 17.80 -21.67 33.32
C SER A 182 17.01 -22.54 34.28
N THR A 183 15.94 -23.18 33.80
CA THR A 183 15.16 -24.12 34.58
C THR A 183 15.94 -25.43 34.72
N PRO A 184 16.14 -25.95 35.94
CA PRO A 184 16.79 -27.24 36.13
C PRO A 184 15.86 -28.39 35.70
N ALA A 185 16.48 -29.40 35.10
CA ALA A 185 15.86 -30.65 34.71
C ALA A 185 15.25 -31.40 35.91
N GLY A 186 14.02 -31.89 35.77
CA GLY A 186 13.44 -32.79 36.78
C GLY A 186 11.98 -33.19 36.58
N ALA A 187 11.80 -34.41 36.06
CA ALA A 187 10.72 -35.36 36.36
C ALA A 187 9.26 -35.08 35.89
N ASN A 188 8.95 -35.68 34.73
CA ASN A 188 7.99 -36.79 34.59
C ASN A 188 6.62 -36.66 35.29
N ARG A 189 5.57 -36.35 34.52
CA ARG A 189 4.23 -36.96 34.68
C ARG A 189 3.53 -37.03 33.33
N GLN A 190 3.21 -38.26 32.95
CA GLN A 190 2.39 -38.64 31.80
C GLN A 190 1.06 -37.87 31.80
N SER A 191 0.78 -37.16 30.72
CA SER A 191 -0.56 -36.75 30.34
C SER A 191 -0.72 -36.98 28.84
N THR A 192 -1.81 -37.64 28.50
CA THR A 192 -2.09 -38.29 27.23
C THR A 192 -2.33 -37.31 26.07
N ASN A 193 -1.53 -37.48 25.02
CA ASN A 193 -1.82 -37.28 23.60
C ASN A 193 -2.67 -36.06 23.18
N SER A 194 -1.99 -34.95 22.94
CA SER A 194 -2.23 -34.10 21.76
C SER A 194 -0.88 -33.82 21.13
N ALA A 195 -0.58 -34.54 20.05
CA ALA A 195 0.68 -34.47 19.32
C ALA A 195 0.88 -33.06 18.76
N SER A 196 1.59 -32.21 19.49
CA SER A 196 2.30 -31.06 18.94
C SER A 196 3.49 -31.60 18.16
N ILE A 197 3.25 -32.02 16.92
CA ILE A 197 4.31 -32.21 15.94
C ILE A 197 4.94 -30.82 15.77
N SER A 198 6.13 -30.66 16.33
CA SER A 198 6.99 -29.52 16.06
C SER A 198 7.46 -29.66 14.63
N ASP A 199 6.58 -29.32 13.68
CA ASP A 199 6.85 -29.34 12.25
C ASP A 199 8.01 -28.39 11.98
N GLY A 200 9.17 -28.97 11.75
CA GLY A 200 10.34 -28.31 11.18
C GLY A 200 10.12 -27.87 9.73
N ASN A 201 8.88 -27.57 9.34
CA ASN A 201 8.52 -27.11 8.01
C ASN A 201 9.10 -25.72 7.82
N THR A 202 10.24 -25.70 7.15
CA THR A 202 10.91 -24.49 6.70
C THR A 202 9.92 -23.63 5.91
N PRO A 203 10.08 -22.29 5.90
CA PRO A 203 9.21 -21.41 5.09
C PRO A 203 9.10 -21.85 3.63
N MET A 204 10.16 -22.50 3.11
CA MET A 204 10.21 -23.03 1.75
C MET A 204 9.27 -24.23 1.55
N GLU A 205 9.17 -25.15 2.52
CA GLU A 205 8.24 -26.29 2.46
C GLU A 205 6.78 -25.84 2.52
N ARG A 206 6.49 -24.76 3.26
CA ARG A 206 5.12 -24.23 3.36
C ARG A 206 4.57 -23.73 2.02
N ALA A 207 5.45 -23.21 1.16
CA ALA A 207 5.07 -22.70 -0.16
C ALA A 207 4.87 -23.82 -1.20
N ARG A 208 5.45 -25.01 -1.01
CA ARG A 208 5.44 -26.09 -2.01
C ARG A 208 4.03 -26.52 -2.39
N TYR A 209 3.19 -26.84 -1.40
CA TYR A 209 1.81 -27.27 -1.65
C TYR A 209 0.94 -26.21 -2.34
N THR A 210 1.11 -24.93 -1.97
CA THR A 210 0.37 -23.85 -2.63
C THR A 210 0.77 -23.67 -4.09
N THR A 211 2.07 -23.84 -4.39
CA THR A 211 2.59 -23.77 -5.75
C THR A 211 2.14 -24.99 -6.56
N ALA A 212 2.31 -26.20 -6.03
CA ALA A 212 1.91 -27.44 -6.69
C ALA A 212 0.41 -27.49 -7.00
N LEU A 213 -0.45 -27.06 -6.06
CA LEU A 213 -1.90 -26.98 -6.32
C LEU A 213 -2.25 -25.98 -7.43
N LYS A 214 -1.54 -24.85 -7.48
CA LYS A 214 -1.73 -23.86 -8.55
C LYS A 214 -1.26 -24.40 -9.89
N GLU A 215 -0.08 -25.02 -9.94
CA GLU A 215 0.46 -25.64 -11.16
C GLU A 215 -0.46 -26.75 -11.68
N TYR A 216 -1.03 -27.56 -10.78
CA TYR A 216 -2.07 -28.52 -11.13
C TYR A 216 -3.28 -27.86 -11.81
N GLY A 217 -3.79 -26.76 -11.26
CA GLY A 217 -4.88 -25.99 -11.88
C GLY A 217 -4.51 -25.46 -13.27
N ASP A 218 -3.29 -24.91 -13.39
CA ASP A 218 -2.76 -24.40 -14.65
C ASP A 218 -2.60 -25.52 -15.72
N GLN A 219 -2.29 -26.76 -15.32
CA GLN A 219 -2.12 -27.92 -16.21
C GLN A 219 -3.44 -28.63 -16.58
N SER A 220 -4.33 -28.79 -15.61
CA SER A 220 -5.61 -29.50 -15.76
C SER A 220 -6.73 -28.62 -16.33
N GLY A 221 -6.55 -27.29 -16.30
CA GLY A 221 -7.61 -26.33 -16.59
C GLY A 221 -8.59 -26.14 -15.42
N ALA A 222 -8.30 -26.70 -14.25
CA ALA A 222 -9.10 -26.53 -13.04
C ALA A 222 -8.94 -25.11 -12.47
N ASP A 223 -10.06 -24.49 -12.12
CA ASP A 223 -10.07 -23.16 -11.50
C ASP A 223 -9.78 -23.27 -9.99
N VAL A 224 -8.52 -23.07 -9.62
CA VAL A 224 -8.06 -23.13 -8.23
C VAL A 224 -8.25 -21.79 -7.53
N ARG A 225 -9.07 -21.77 -6.47
CA ARG A 225 -9.40 -20.57 -5.71
C ARG A 225 -9.19 -20.75 -4.21
N TRP A 226 -8.80 -19.69 -3.52
CA TRP A 226 -8.72 -19.66 -2.05
C TRP A 226 -9.65 -18.60 -1.48
N VAL A 227 -10.47 -19.00 -0.51
CA VAL A 227 -11.34 -18.10 0.25
C VAL A 227 -10.85 -18.05 1.69
N ASP A 228 -10.35 -16.88 2.11
CA ASP A 228 -9.87 -16.66 3.46
C ASP A 228 -10.94 -16.01 4.33
N ARG A 229 -11.09 -16.48 5.57
CA ARG A 229 -12.01 -15.92 6.56
C ARG A 229 -11.35 -15.89 7.94
N GLN A 230 -11.35 -14.72 8.59
CA GLN A 230 -10.99 -14.65 10.00
C GLN A 230 -12.16 -15.17 10.84
N VAL A 231 -11.93 -16.21 11.65
CA VAL A 231 -12.96 -16.86 12.46
C VAL A 231 -12.97 -16.32 13.89
N SER A 232 -11.80 -15.94 14.40
CA SER A 232 -11.67 -15.35 15.74
C SER A 232 -10.57 -14.29 15.77
N VAL A 233 -10.77 -13.26 16.60
CA VAL A 233 -9.80 -12.19 16.87
C VAL A 233 -8.93 -12.53 18.09
N ALA A 234 -9.50 -13.20 19.10
CA ALA A 234 -8.81 -13.56 20.33
C ALA A 234 -9.36 -14.91 20.88
N PRO A 235 -8.64 -16.03 20.72
CA PRO A 235 -7.34 -16.16 20.05
C PRO A 235 -7.46 -15.89 18.55
N LEU A 236 -6.42 -15.33 17.92
CA LEU A 236 -6.41 -15.09 16.48
C LEU A 236 -6.52 -16.43 15.74
N CYS A 237 -7.54 -16.56 14.89
CA CYS A 237 -7.79 -17.79 14.14
C CYS A 237 -8.30 -17.46 12.73
N TRP A 238 -7.67 -18.08 11.74
CA TRP A 238 -7.98 -17.99 10.33
C TRP A 238 -8.47 -19.32 9.81
N GLN A 239 -9.46 -19.27 8.92
CA GLN A 239 -9.92 -20.39 8.13
C GLN A 239 -9.68 -20.08 6.67
N VAL A 240 -9.11 -21.04 5.93
CA VAL A 240 -8.94 -20.94 4.49
C VAL A 240 -9.63 -22.14 3.86
N SER A 241 -10.43 -21.88 2.82
CA SER A 241 -11.02 -22.91 1.97
C SER A 241 -10.36 -22.86 0.60
N ALA A 242 -9.65 -23.92 0.20
CA ALA A 242 -9.15 -24.12 -1.15
C ALA A 242 -10.21 -24.85 -1.98
N MET A 243 -10.51 -24.34 -3.16
CA MET A 243 -11.42 -24.94 -4.12
C MET A 243 -10.64 -25.39 -5.35
N ALA A 244 -10.80 -26.64 -5.75
CA ALA A 244 -10.20 -27.25 -6.95
C ALA A 244 -11.09 -28.41 -7.41
N ASP A 245 -11.37 -28.53 -8.71
CA ASP A 245 -12.25 -29.58 -9.30
C ASP A 245 -13.58 -29.77 -8.57
N ASP A 246 -14.27 -28.66 -8.28
CA ASP A 246 -15.53 -28.63 -7.50
C ASP A 246 -15.44 -29.21 -6.08
N GLN A 247 -14.25 -29.57 -5.62
CA GLN A 247 -13.97 -29.99 -4.25
C GLN A 247 -13.52 -28.82 -3.38
N MET A 248 -13.87 -28.86 -2.10
CA MET A 248 -13.53 -27.82 -1.12
C MET A 248 -12.75 -28.42 0.04
N PHE A 249 -11.53 -27.91 0.24
CA PHE A 249 -10.62 -28.31 1.31
C PHE A 249 -10.47 -27.18 2.31
N ARG A 250 -10.80 -27.42 3.57
CA ARG A 250 -10.87 -26.38 4.59
C ARG A 250 -9.94 -26.67 5.74
N ALA A 251 -9.09 -25.69 6.08
CA ALA A 251 -8.21 -25.77 7.23
C ALA A 251 -8.29 -24.50 8.09
N THR A 252 -7.91 -24.66 9.36
CA THR A 252 -7.81 -23.54 10.33
C THR A 252 -6.43 -23.49 10.97
N ALA A 253 -5.97 -22.28 11.27
CA ALA A 253 -4.69 -22.03 11.95
C ALA A 253 -4.67 -20.65 12.62
N SER A 254 -3.64 -20.40 13.44
CA SER A 254 -3.41 -19.10 14.08
C SER A 254 -2.97 -18.01 13.10
N SER A 255 -2.44 -18.39 11.94
CA SER A 255 -2.05 -17.47 10.87
C SER A 255 -2.77 -17.81 9.55
N LYS A 256 -3.07 -16.78 8.75
CA LYS A 256 -3.63 -16.95 7.40
C LYS A 256 -2.74 -17.82 6.50
N ARG A 257 -1.42 -17.65 6.62
CA ARG A 257 -0.42 -18.40 5.84
C ARG A 257 -0.48 -19.89 6.15
N ASP A 258 -0.52 -20.26 7.42
CA ASP A 258 -0.55 -21.67 7.84
C ASP A 258 -1.89 -22.34 7.51
N ALA A 259 -3.00 -21.60 7.66
CA ALA A 259 -4.32 -22.10 7.27
C ALA A 259 -4.37 -22.40 5.77
N ARG A 260 -3.79 -21.53 4.93
CA ARG A 260 -3.70 -21.76 3.48
C ARG A 260 -2.81 -22.94 3.13
N HIS A 261 -1.63 -23.03 3.73
CA HIS A 261 -0.71 -24.16 3.52
C HIS A 261 -1.40 -25.49 3.84
N ARG A 262 -2.05 -25.60 5.00
CA ARG A 262 -2.79 -26.82 5.38
C ARG A 262 -3.94 -27.13 4.44
N ALA A 263 -4.72 -26.13 4.02
CA ALA A 263 -5.80 -26.34 3.05
C ALA A 263 -5.27 -26.83 1.70
N SER A 264 -4.15 -26.28 1.23
CA SER A 264 -3.48 -26.74 0.01
C SER A 264 -2.86 -28.12 0.14
N GLN A 265 -2.27 -28.46 1.29
CA GLN A 265 -1.77 -29.81 1.57
C GLN A 265 -2.90 -30.84 1.47
N MET A 266 -4.03 -30.60 2.14
CA MET A 266 -5.20 -31.47 2.07
C MET A 266 -5.72 -31.64 0.64
N ALA A 267 -5.69 -30.56 -0.17
CA ALA A 267 -6.09 -30.62 -1.57
C ALA A 267 -5.12 -31.46 -2.41
N CYS A 268 -3.80 -31.27 -2.26
CA CYS A 268 -2.79 -32.04 -2.98
C CYS A 268 -2.87 -33.54 -2.65
N GLU A 269 -3.03 -33.89 -1.37
CA GLU A 269 -3.19 -35.28 -0.94
C GLU A 269 -4.46 -35.91 -1.52
N ALA A 270 -5.57 -35.18 -1.55
CA ALA A 270 -6.84 -35.68 -2.08
C ALA A 270 -6.87 -35.81 -3.61
N LEU A 271 -6.18 -34.91 -4.31
CA LEU A 271 -6.08 -34.90 -5.78
C LEU A 271 -4.94 -35.79 -6.32
N GLY A 272 -4.08 -36.33 -5.44
CA GLY A 272 -2.94 -37.16 -5.84
C GLY A 272 -1.84 -36.37 -6.54
N ILE A 273 -1.64 -35.10 -6.16
CA ILE A 273 -0.58 -34.24 -6.71
C ILE A 273 0.75 -34.60 -6.05
N ASP A 274 1.75 -34.99 -6.86
CA ASP A 274 3.11 -35.31 -6.41
C ASP A 274 3.94 -34.02 -6.23
N ILE A 275 4.72 -33.91 -5.14
CA ILE A 275 5.37 -32.65 -4.67
C ILE A 275 6.86 -32.83 -4.38
#